data_AF-A0AAP0RYV5-F1
#
_entry.id   AF-A0AAP0RYV5-F1
#
_cell.length_a   1.000
_cell.length_b   1.000
_cell.length_c   1.000
_cell.angle_alpha   90.00
_cell.angle_beta   90.00
_cell.angle_gamma   90.00
#
_symmetry.space_group_name_H-M   'P 1'
#
loop_
_entity.id
_entity.type
_entity.pdbx_description
1 polymer ?
#
loop_
_entity_poly.entity_id
_entity_poly.type
_entity_poly.pdbx_seq_one_letter_code
_entity_poly.pdbx_strand_id
1 'polypeptide(L)'
;MSYEDNTTFLLNPFTGSEIQLPRKKIAVLSVSKFVLSSHTMEGDSTIMAIHGKRKKLAFYKPGDGTWTHIEEDNDDPYVDLMYHEGQFYALDEKRGVVVVCFGGPSPSTKVVKRQEGGSSRHYYKEPEKMYLVGSCGKLLLVKRKYKKTQTVGFEVFELDSSNQEWVKVSWLGDLALFVGDNYSASISSFNSLKCRGNCIYFADYFKNFPLVFHDFAAFDLDDTSIEHLHYGRGVLDIGTSFLQGEAVWVTPSLS
;
A
#
# COMPACT_ATOMS: atom_id res chain seq x y z
N MET A 1 -30.86 -19.89 -3.80
CA MET A 1 -30.30 -18.54 -3.69
C MET A 1 -28.95 -18.58 -4.36
N SER A 2 -28.84 -17.95 -5.53
CA SER A 2 -27.62 -17.88 -6.33
C SER A 2 -26.54 -17.11 -5.57
N TYR A 3 -25.34 -17.68 -5.47
CA TYR A 3 -24.16 -16.92 -5.09
C TYR A 3 -24.00 -15.79 -6.12
N GLU A 4 -23.98 -14.55 -5.67
CA GLU A 4 -23.62 -13.42 -6.54
C GLU A 4 -22.17 -13.63 -7.04
N ASP A 5 -22.03 -13.68 -8.36
CA ASP A 5 -20.76 -13.85 -9.07
C ASP A 5 -19.87 -12.61 -8.86
N ASN A 6 -19.00 -12.65 -7.85
CA ASN A 6 -17.96 -11.62 -7.67
C ASN A 6 -16.90 -11.76 -8.78
N THR A 7 -17.11 -11.05 -9.88
CA THR A 7 -16.11 -10.86 -10.94
C THR A 7 -15.09 -9.79 -10.50
N THR A 8 -13.81 -10.11 -10.57
CA THR A 8 -12.73 -9.13 -10.33
C THR A 8 -12.13 -8.72 -11.66
N PHE A 9 -12.06 -7.42 -11.89
CA PHE A 9 -11.47 -6.82 -13.07
C PHE A 9 -10.41 -5.80 -12.65
N LEU A 10 -9.37 -5.67 -13.48
CA LEU A 10 -8.49 -4.51 -13.43
C LEU A 10 -9.07 -3.46 -14.38
N LEU A 11 -9.37 -2.28 -13.85
CA LEU A 11 -9.81 -1.14 -14.64
C LEU A 11 -8.63 -0.18 -14.82
N ASN A 12 -8.32 0.17 -16.06
CA ASN A 12 -7.46 1.32 -16.33
C ASN A 12 -8.30 2.60 -16.25
N PRO A 13 -8.10 3.48 -15.25
CA PRO A 13 -8.94 4.66 -15.05
C PRO A 13 -8.75 5.75 -16.12
N PHE A 14 -7.71 5.66 -16.95
CA PHE A 14 -7.41 6.64 -18.00
C PHE A 14 -7.88 6.20 -19.39
N THR A 15 -7.90 4.89 -19.65
CA THR A 15 -8.34 4.34 -20.96
C THR A 15 -9.72 3.70 -20.90
N GLY A 16 -10.25 3.41 -19.71
CA GLY A 16 -11.50 2.66 -19.52
C GLY A 16 -11.39 1.17 -19.89
N SER A 17 -10.18 0.66 -20.13
CA SER A 17 -9.96 -0.74 -20.48
C SER A 17 -10.16 -1.64 -19.25
N GLU A 18 -10.93 -2.71 -19.42
CA GLU A 18 -11.22 -3.71 -18.40
C GLU A 18 -10.57 -5.04 -18.76
N ILE A 19 -9.88 -5.66 -17.79
CA ILE A 19 -9.35 -7.02 -17.93
C ILE A 19 -9.95 -7.89 -16.83
N GLN A 20 -10.68 -8.92 -17.23
CA GLN A 20 -11.22 -9.91 -16.31
C GLN A 20 -10.09 -10.82 -15.81
N LEU A 21 -9.84 -10.81 -14.50
CA LEU A 21 -8.85 -11.71 -13.90
C LEU A 21 -9.35 -13.16 -13.95
N PRO A 22 -8.47 -14.16 -14.18
CA PRO A 22 -8.89 -15.54 -14.36
C PRO A 22 -9.59 -16.10 -13.13
N ARG A 23 -10.79 -16.65 -13.35
CA ARG A 23 -11.74 -17.12 -12.31
C ARG A 23 -11.31 -18.38 -11.55
N LYS A 24 -10.32 -19.13 -12.05
CA LYS A 24 -10.06 -20.50 -11.56
C LYS A 24 -8.92 -20.54 -10.55
N LYS A 25 -9.31 -20.77 -9.29
CA LYS A 25 -8.53 -21.30 -8.14
C LYS A 25 -7.89 -20.35 -7.13
N ILE A 26 -8.14 -19.05 -7.18
CA ILE A 26 -8.15 -18.31 -5.91
C ILE A 26 -9.59 -18.45 -5.42
N ALA A 27 -9.82 -19.21 -4.34
CA ALA A 27 -11.04 -19.01 -3.59
C ALA A 27 -11.10 -17.51 -3.32
N VAL A 28 -12.09 -16.80 -3.87
CA VAL A 28 -12.29 -15.34 -3.88
C VAL A 28 -12.57 -14.81 -2.45
N LEU A 29 -11.86 -15.37 -1.48
CA LEU A 29 -11.78 -14.97 -0.10
C LEU A 29 -10.75 -13.84 -0.04
N SER A 30 -11.17 -12.65 -0.49
CA SER A 30 -10.52 -11.36 -0.24
C SER A 30 -9.10 -11.20 -0.83
N VAL A 31 -8.99 -10.49 -1.96
CA VAL A 31 -7.76 -9.81 -2.36
C VAL A 31 -7.66 -8.54 -1.52
N SER A 32 -6.51 -8.30 -0.89
CA SER A 32 -6.26 -7.11 -0.06
C SER A 32 -5.55 -6.00 -0.82
N LYS A 33 -4.66 -6.34 -1.77
CA LYS A 33 -3.93 -5.37 -2.59
C LYS A 33 -3.39 -6.04 -3.85
N PHE A 34 -3.28 -5.29 -4.95
CA PHE A 34 -2.55 -5.72 -6.15
C PHE A 34 -1.60 -4.63 -6.62
N VAL A 35 -0.51 -5.03 -7.28
CA VAL A 35 0.49 -4.13 -7.85
C VAL A 35 0.97 -4.69 -9.18
N LEU A 36 1.30 -3.79 -10.10
CA LEU A 36 1.79 -4.09 -11.43
C LEU A 36 3.26 -3.74 -11.59
N SER A 37 3.99 -4.56 -12.36
CA SER A 37 5.38 -4.28 -12.73
C SER A 37 5.52 -3.25 -13.85
N SER A 38 4.43 -2.84 -14.48
CA SER A 38 4.41 -1.91 -15.60
C SER A 38 3.12 -1.09 -15.63
N HIS A 39 3.20 0.10 -16.23
CA HIS A 39 2.04 0.97 -16.45
C HIS A 39 1.11 0.47 -17.57
N THR A 40 1.61 -0.43 -18.41
CA THR A 40 0.85 -1.10 -19.46
C THR A 40 0.63 -2.57 -19.09
N MET A 41 -0.52 -3.11 -19.49
CA MET A 41 -0.85 -4.53 -19.35
C MET A 41 -0.34 -5.37 -20.53
N GLU A 42 0.47 -4.76 -21.40
CA GLU A 42 1.02 -5.35 -22.61
C GLU A 42 2.46 -5.82 -22.36
N GLY A 43 2.85 -6.98 -22.92
CA GLY A 43 4.19 -7.56 -22.79
C GLY A 43 4.40 -8.37 -21.51
N ASP A 44 5.63 -8.38 -20.99
CA ASP A 44 6.08 -9.17 -19.82
C ASP A 44 5.60 -8.62 -18.46
N SER A 45 4.42 -7.99 -18.42
CA SER A 45 3.84 -7.45 -17.19
C SER A 45 3.59 -8.57 -16.17
N THR A 46 3.85 -8.28 -14.90
CA THR A 46 3.53 -9.17 -13.78
C THR A 46 2.59 -8.42 -12.85
N ILE A 47 1.50 -9.08 -12.48
CA ILE A 47 0.57 -8.62 -11.46
C ILE A 47 0.88 -9.42 -10.21
N MET A 48 1.15 -8.76 -9.10
CA MET A 48 1.31 -9.39 -7.80
C MET A 48 0.18 -8.97 -6.88
N ALA A 49 -0.28 -9.88 -6.03
CA ALA A 49 -1.38 -9.65 -5.13
C ALA A 49 -1.13 -10.23 -3.74
N ILE A 50 -1.65 -9.52 -2.73
CA ILE A 50 -1.89 -10.05 -1.40
C ILE A 50 -3.31 -10.59 -1.38
N HIS A 51 -3.48 -11.87 -1.06
CA HIS A 51 -4.79 -12.52 -1.12
C HIS A 51 -5.03 -13.51 0.03
N GLY A 52 -6.29 -13.87 0.22
CA GLY A 52 -6.70 -14.85 1.20
C GLY A 52 -6.78 -14.28 2.62
N LYS A 53 -7.47 -15.01 3.51
CA LYS A 53 -7.55 -14.65 4.94
C LYS A 53 -6.19 -14.55 5.62
N ARG A 54 -5.19 -15.26 5.10
CA ARG A 54 -3.81 -15.26 5.62
C ARG A 54 -2.93 -14.16 5.01
N LYS A 55 -3.45 -13.36 4.06
CA LYS A 55 -2.73 -12.28 3.37
C LYS A 55 -1.40 -12.75 2.78
N LYS A 56 -1.46 -13.68 1.84
CA LYS A 56 -0.31 -14.36 1.23
C LYS A 56 -0.05 -13.85 -0.18
N LEU A 57 1.17 -14.07 -0.70
CA LEU A 57 1.55 -13.57 -2.02
C LEU A 57 1.20 -14.55 -3.14
N ALA A 58 0.70 -14.00 -4.24
CA ALA A 58 0.61 -14.70 -5.51
C ALA A 58 0.90 -13.72 -6.65
N PHE A 59 1.34 -14.22 -7.79
CA PHE A 59 1.50 -13.42 -8.99
C PHE A 59 0.83 -14.07 -10.19
N TYR A 60 0.62 -13.25 -11.21
CA TYR A 60 0.00 -13.61 -12.48
C TYR A 60 0.70 -12.84 -13.60
N LYS A 61 1.06 -13.52 -14.68
CA LYS A 61 1.48 -12.86 -15.92
C LYS A 61 0.34 -12.92 -16.93
N PRO A 62 0.03 -11.83 -17.65
CA PRO A 62 -0.94 -11.87 -18.72
C PRO A 62 -0.61 -12.99 -19.72
N GLY A 63 -1.61 -13.82 -20.01
CA GLY A 63 -1.45 -15.02 -20.83
C GLY A 63 -1.27 -16.32 -20.03
N ASP A 64 -0.91 -16.24 -18.75
CA ASP A 64 -0.97 -17.39 -17.86
C ASP A 64 -2.44 -17.83 -17.68
N GLY A 65 -2.66 -19.13 -17.52
CA GLY A 65 -4.00 -19.67 -17.26
C GLY A 65 -4.43 -19.58 -15.80
N THR A 66 -3.50 -19.31 -14.87
CA THR A 66 -3.75 -19.34 -13.42
C THR A 66 -2.74 -18.51 -12.64
N TRP A 67 -3.07 -18.20 -11.39
CA TRP A 67 -2.17 -17.54 -10.44
C TRP A 67 -1.13 -18.52 -9.91
N THR A 68 0.10 -18.05 -9.74
CA THR A 68 1.19 -18.81 -9.12
C THR A 68 1.44 -18.28 -7.72
N HIS A 69 1.38 -19.17 -6.72
CA HIS A 69 1.71 -18.83 -5.34
C HIS A 69 3.22 -18.66 -5.18
N ILE A 70 3.63 -17.67 -4.38
CA ILE A 70 5.03 -17.54 -3.99
C ILE A 70 5.30 -18.49 -2.84
N GLU A 71 6.41 -19.24 -2.91
CA GLU A 71 6.87 -20.05 -1.77
C GLU A 71 7.40 -19.12 -0.67
N GLU A 72 6.87 -19.32 0.54
CA GLU A 72 7.16 -18.50 1.71
C GLU A 72 7.72 -19.40 2.83
N ASP A 73 8.65 -18.86 3.61
CA ASP A 73 9.31 -19.55 4.72
C ASP A 73 8.63 -19.30 6.09
N ASN A 74 7.48 -18.61 6.13
CA ASN A 74 6.61 -18.44 7.30
C ASN A 74 5.11 -18.36 6.97
N ASP A 75 4.30 -18.25 8.02
CA ASP A 75 2.84 -18.03 7.92
C ASP A 75 2.42 -16.60 8.33
N ASP A 76 3.34 -15.63 8.37
CA ASP A 76 3.02 -14.25 8.77
C ASP A 76 2.28 -13.50 7.63
N PRO A 77 1.35 -12.59 7.96
CA PRO A 77 0.58 -11.87 6.95
C PRO A 77 1.37 -10.71 6.33
N TYR A 78 1.20 -10.52 5.02
CA TYR A 78 1.65 -9.31 4.34
C TYR A 78 0.65 -8.18 4.53
N VAL A 79 1.15 -6.99 4.80
CA VAL A 79 0.33 -5.80 5.07
C VAL A 79 0.42 -4.76 3.96
N ASP A 80 1.49 -4.77 3.18
CA ASP A 80 1.65 -3.89 2.03
C ASP A 80 2.47 -4.55 0.91
N LEU A 81 2.29 -4.05 -0.30
CA LEU A 81 2.92 -4.51 -1.53
C LEU A 81 3.19 -3.31 -2.43
N MET A 82 4.37 -3.27 -3.04
CA MET A 82 4.72 -2.28 -4.05
C MET A 82 5.66 -2.85 -5.12
N TYR A 83 5.78 -2.12 -6.22
CA TYR A 83 6.76 -2.37 -7.26
C TYR A 83 7.59 -1.10 -7.45
N HIS A 84 8.91 -1.23 -7.41
CA HIS A 84 9.84 -0.12 -7.52
C HIS A 84 11.12 -0.60 -8.20
N GLU A 85 11.59 0.15 -9.19
CA GLU A 85 12.87 -0.08 -9.87
C GLU A 85 13.15 -1.54 -10.28
N GLY A 86 12.16 -2.19 -10.89
CA GLY A 86 12.33 -3.55 -11.41
C GLY A 86 12.00 -4.66 -10.41
N GLN A 87 11.67 -4.32 -9.16
CA GLN A 87 11.49 -5.30 -8.09
C GLN A 87 10.16 -5.13 -7.35
N PHE A 88 9.55 -6.25 -6.99
CA PHE A 88 8.44 -6.28 -6.03
C PHE A 88 8.97 -6.31 -4.60
N TYR A 89 8.41 -5.43 -3.77
CA TYR A 89 8.65 -5.37 -2.34
C TYR A 89 7.33 -5.63 -1.62
N ALA A 90 7.34 -6.57 -0.69
CA ALA A 90 6.22 -6.84 0.19
C ALA A 90 6.62 -6.56 1.64
N LEU A 91 5.65 -6.12 2.45
CA LEU A 91 5.86 -5.82 3.85
C LEU A 91 5.21 -6.90 4.72
N ASP A 92 6.05 -7.65 5.44
CA ASP A 92 5.64 -8.62 6.45
C ASP A 92 5.55 -7.89 7.81
N GLU A 93 4.41 -8.01 8.48
CA GLU A 93 4.12 -7.31 9.75
C GLU A 93 5.19 -7.56 10.84
N LYS A 94 5.80 -8.75 10.85
CA LYS A 94 6.76 -9.16 11.88
C LYS A 94 8.21 -9.05 11.41
N ARG A 95 8.48 -9.39 10.15
CA ARG A 95 9.83 -9.48 9.59
C ARG A 95 10.31 -8.19 8.94
N GLY A 96 9.42 -7.27 8.58
CA GLY A 96 9.75 -6.06 7.83
C GLY A 96 9.69 -6.31 6.33
N VAL A 97 10.51 -5.62 5.55
CA VAL A 97 10.44 -5.65 4.08
C VAL A 97 11.10 -6.90 3.51
N VAL A 98 10.39 -7.55 2.60
CA VAL A 98 10.88 -8.66 1.79
C VAL A 98 10.84 -8.27 0.31
N VAL A 99 11.82 -8.77 -0.43
CA VAL A 99 11.90 -8.70 -1.90
C VAL A 99 11.43 -10.02 -2.47
N VAL A 100 10.63 -9.96 -3.54
CA VAL A 100 10.19 -11.17 -4.26
C VAL A 100 11.10 -11.43 -5.45
N CYS A 101 11.80 -12.56 -5.43
CA CYS A 101 12.83 -12.97 -6.39
C CYS A 101 12.25 -13.93 -7.43
N PHE A 102 12.49 -13.66 -8.71
CA PHE A 102 12.08 -14.53 -9.83
C PHE A 102 13.24 -15.29 -10.49
N GLY A 103 14.49 -15.08 -10.05
CA GLY A 103 15.69 -15.60 -10.72
C GLY A 103 16.05 -17.07 -10.46
N GLY A 104 15.20 -17.82 -9.76
CA GLY A 104 15.42 -19.23 -9.39
C GLY A 104 14.53 -20.20 -10.17
N PRO A 105 14.64 -21.52 -9.91
CA PRO A 105 13.76 -22.53 -10.51
C PRO A 105 12.28 -22.33 -10.13
N SER A 106 12.05 -21.71 -8.96
CA SER A 106 10.75 -21.26 -8.48
C SER A 106 10.88 -19.83 -7.93
N PRO A 107 9.83 -18.98 -8.05
CA PRO A 107 9.77 -17.69 -7.38
C PRO A 107 9.79 -17.83 -5.85
N SER A 108 10.55 -16.97 -5.18
CA SER A 108 10.74 -17.02 -3.72
C SER A 108 10.82 -15.62 -3.12
N THR A 109 10.79 -15.52 -1.79
CA THR A 109 11.02 -14.26 -1.07
C THR A 109 12.40 -14.22 -0.41
N LYS A 110 12.96 -13.02 -0.30
CA LYS A 110 14.19 -12.75 0.45
C LYS A 110 13.96 -11.56 1.36
N VAL A 111 14.23 -11.71 2.65
CA VAL A 111 14.18 -10.60 3.60
C VAL A 111 15.32 -9.62 3.30
N VAL A 112 15.01 -8.33 3.17
CA VAL A 112 15.99 -7.28 2.89
C VAL A 112 16.79 -6.96 4.15
N LYS A 113 16.08 -6.57 5.23
CA LYS A 113 16.53 -6.56 6.62
C LYS A 113 15.34 -6.10 7.47
N ARG A 114 15.24 -6.64 8.69
CA ARG A 114 14.25 -6.16 9.67
C ARG A 114 14.69 -4.81 10.20
N GLN A 115 13.77 -3.85 10.27
CA GLN A 115 14.05 -2.64 11.04
C GLN A 115 14.16 -3.00 12.54
N GLU A 116 15.37 -2.89 13.07
CA GLU A 116 15.63 -3.07 14.50
C GLU A 116 15.04 -1.92 15.33
N GLY A 117 14.58 -2.21 16.55
CA GLY A 117 13.88 -1.24 17.42
C GLY A 117 12.36 -1.28 17.36
N GLY A 118 11.76 -2.07 16.46
CA GLY A 118 10.31 -2.25 16.38
C GLY A 118 9.72 -3.39 17.25
N SER A 119 10.48 -3.99 18.17
CA SER A 119 10.11 -5.28 18.75
C SER A 119 10.53 -5.45 20.22
N SER A 120 10.08 -4.57 21.10
CA SER A 120 9.92 -4.98 22.50
C SER A 120 8.69 -5.87 22.60
N ARG A 121 8.81 -7.00 23.31
CA ARG A 121 7.74 -7.97 23.63
C ARG A 121 6.67 -7.37 24.58
N HIS A 122 6.14 -6.19 24.28
CA HIS A 122 5.06 -5.60 25.06
C HIS A 122 3.73 -6.07 24.51
N TYR A 123 2.98 -6.76 25.35
CA TYR A 123 1.73 -7.47 25.08
C TYR A 123 0.55 -6.55 24.68
N TYR A 124 0.78 -5.24 24.61
CA TYR A 124 -0.18 -4.21 24.23
C TYR A 124 0.51 -3.13 23.38
N LYS A 125 0.83 -3.45 22.13
CA LYS A 125 1.24 -2.42 21.18
C LYS A 125 0.01 -1.62 20.74
N GLU A 126 0.12 -0.30 20.73
CA GLU A 126 -0.79 0.55 19.98
C GLU A 126 -0.79 0.09 18.52
N PRO A 127 -1.94 0.07 17.83
CA PRO A 127 -1.99 -0.36 16.44
C PRO A 127 -1.07 0.53 15.61
N GLU A 128 -0.28 -0.09 14.72
CA GLU A 128 0.59 0.59 13.77
C GLU A 128 0.19 0.12 12.37
N LYS A 129 0.06 1.05 11.43
CA LYS A 129 -0.10 0.72 10.00
C LYS A 129 1.17 1.11 9.27
N MET A 130 1.56 0.31 8.30
CA MET A 130 2.84 0.49 7.63
C MET A 130 2.64 0.52 6.13
N TYR A 131 3.38 1.40 5.47
CA TYR A 131 3.31 1.63 4.04
C TYR A 131 4.71 1.63 3.44
N LEU A 132 4.86 1.07 2.26
CA LEU A 132 6.04 1.18 1.43
C LEU A 132 5.85 2.30 0.43
N VAL A 133 6.85 3.18 0.29
CA VAL A 133 6.83 4.29 -0.66
C VAL A 133 8.12 4.30 -1.45
N GLY A 134 8.03 4.28 -2.78
CA GLY A 134 9.17 4.47 -3.67
C GLY A 134 9.36 5.96 -3.97
N SER A 135 10.59 6.45 -3.91
CA SER A 135 10.92 7.85 -4.22
C SER A 135 12.32 7.96 -4.81
N CYS A 136 12.42 8.29 -6.10
CA CYS A 136 13.70 8.55 -6.78
C CYS A 136 14.81 7.51 -6.49
N GLY A 137 14.48 6.21 -6.59
CA GLY A 137 15.38 5.08 -6.31
C GLY A 137 15.62 4.76 -4.85
N LYS A 138 14.90 5.44 -3.96
CA LYS A 138 14.87 5.14 -2.53
C LYS A 138 13.61 4.40 -2.17
N LEU A 139 13.76 3.45 -1.26
CA LEU A 139 12.64 2.76 -0.63
C LEU A 139 12.42 3.32 0.76
N LEU A 140 11.22 3.81 1.02
CA LEU A 140 10.79 4.35 2.30
C LEU A 140 9.79 3.41 2.97
N LEU A 141 9.92 3.23 4.29
CA LEU A 141 8.95 2.60 5.17
C LEU A 141 8.30 3.69 6.02
N VAL A 142 7.00 3.90 5.84
CA VAL A 142 6.21 4.87 6.60
C VAL A 142 5.37 4.11 7.63
N LYS A 143 5.58 4.40 8.91
CA LYS A 143 4.77 3.88 10.01
C LYS A 143 3.81 4.94 10.49
N ARG A 144 2.53 4.60 10.54
CA ARG A 144 1.46 5.41 11.10
C ARG A 144 1.06 4.87 12.46
N LYS A 145 1.07 5.75 13.46
CA LYS A 145 0.75 5.42 14.85
C LYS A 145 -0.66 5.86 15.18
N TYR A 146 -1.37 5.02 15.90
CA TYR A 146 -2.75 5.28 16.31
C TYR A 146 -2.91 5.26 17.82
N LYS A 147 -3.70 6.20 18.33
CA LYS A 147 -4.23 6.11 19.70
C LYS A 147 -5.74 5.91 19.60
N LYS A 148 -6.20 4.73 20.04
CA LYS A 148 -7.57 4.25 19.80
C LYS A 148 -7.86 4.13 18.30
N THR A 149 -8.54 5.11 17.71
CA THR A 149 -8.95 5.15 16.31
C THR A 149 -8.46 6.42 15.59
N GLN A 150 -7.60 7.21 16.23
CA GLN A 150 -7.09 8.47 15.68
C GLN A 150 -5.60 8.32 15.38
N THR A 151 -5.20 8.86 14.23
CA THR A 151 -3.80 9.04 13.90
C THR A 151 -3.17 10.03 14.87
N VAL A 152 -2.04 9.66 15.46
CA VAL A 152 -1.30 10.53 16.39
C VAL A 152 0.10 10.88 15.88
N GLY A 153 0.54 10.25 14.79
CA GLY A 153 1.77 10.64 14.13
C GLY A 153 2.35 9.57 13.24
N PHE A 154 3.52 9.90 12.69
CA PHE A 154 4.20 9.07 11.72
C PHE A 154 5.70 8.96 12.03
N GLU A 155 6.30 7.89 11.52
CA GLU A 155 7.75 7.75 11.41
C GLU A 155 8.10 7.28 10.01
N VAL A 156 9.14 7.86 9.43
CA VAL A 156 9.64 7.48 8.11
C VAL A 156 11.04 6.89 8.27
N PHE A 157 11.30 5.81 7.54
CA PHE A 157 12.60 5.17 7.47
C PHE A 157 12.99 4.99 6.00
N GLU A 158 14.25 5.26 5.66
CA GLU A 158 14.83 4.99 4.35
C GLU A 158 15.69 3.73 4.43
N LEU A 159 15.59 2.86 3.42
CA LEU A 159 16.48 1.72 3.28
C LEU A 159 17.83 2.20 2.71
N ASP A 160 18.86 2.17 3.54
CA ASP A 160 20.26 2.27 3.12
C ASP A 160 20.64 0.98 2.40
N SER A 161 20.74 1.06 1.07
CA SER A 161 21.12 -0.06 0.21
C SER A 161 22.54 -0.55 0.47
N SER A 162 23.44 0.30 0.98
CA SER A 162 24.85 -0.03 1.23
C SER A 162 25.00 -0.97 2.42
N ASN A 163 24.32 -0.65 3.53
CA ASN A 163 24.39 -1.41 4.78
C ASN A 163 23.19 -2.34 5.01
N GLN A 164 22.22 -2.31 4.10
CA GLN A 164 20.92 -2.97 4.22
C GLN A 164 20.22 -2.57 5.53
N GLU A 165 20.21 -1.28 5.85
CA GLU A 165 19.70 -0.78 7.13
C GLU A 165 18.57 0.22 6.96
N TRP A 166 17.64 0.23 7.92
CA TRP A 166 16.55 1.20 7.96
C TRP A 166 16.99 2.40 8.80
N VAL A 167 17.21 3.53 8.13
CA VAL A 167 17.64 4.78 8.78
C VAL A 167 16.43 5.68 8.95
N LYS A 168 16.20 6.17 10.18
CA LYS A 168 15.08 7.09 10.45
C LYS A 168 15.30 8.40 9.69
N VAL A 169 14.28 8.83 8.95
CA VAL A 169 14.25 10.09 8.23
C VAL A 169 13.43 11.09 9.05
N SER A 170 14.06 12.19 9.45
CA SER A 170 13.39 13.30 10.15
C SER A 170 12.97 14.43 9.21
N TRP A 171 13.48 14.46 7.99
CA TRP A 171 13.24 15.52 7.03
C TRP A 171 13.23 14.97 5.60
N LEU A 172 12.10 15.16 4.90
CA LEU A 172 11.91 14.71 3.53
C LEU A 172 12.26 15.78 2.48
N GLY A 173 12.65 16.97 2.92
CA GLY A 173 12.89 18.09 2.02
C GLY A 173 11.61 18.57 1.35
N ASP A 174 11.67 18.71 0.03
CA ASP A 174 10.53 19.10 -0.79
C ASP A 174 9.58 17.93 -1.09
N LEU A 175 9.86 16.71 -0.62
CA LEU A 175 8.99 15.58 -0.89
C LEU A 175 7.74 15.62 -0.01
N ALA A 176 6.58 15.42 -0.63
CA ALA A 176 5.32 15.09 0.00
C ALA A 176 5.03 13.60 -0.21
N LEU A 177 4.74 12.88 0.88
CA LEU A 177 4.32 11.47 0.79
C LEU A 177 2.81 11.38 0.82
N PHE A 178 2.24 10.50 0.02
CA PHE A 178 0.82 10.17 0.00
C PHE A 178 0.69 8.70 0.37
N VAL A 179 -0.09 8.38 1.41
CA VAL A 179 -0.25 7.00 1.90
C VAL A 179 -1.72 6.65 2.14
N GLY A 180 -2.07 5.39 1.88
CA GLY A 180 -3.40 4.81 2.05
C GLY A 180 -3.34 3.30 1.78
N ASP A 181 -4.42 2.57 2.06
CA ASP A 181 -4.43 1.10 1.92
C ASP A 181 -3.99 0.62 0.54
N ASN A 182 -4.56 1.22 -0.51
CA ASN A 182 -4.34 0.78 -1.87
C ASN A 182 -3.24 1.51 -2.60
N TYR A 183 -2.77 2.63 -2.07
CA TYR A 183 -1.87 3.48 -2.82
C TYR A 183 -0.93 4.26 -1.92
N SER A 184 0.32 4.28 -2.36
CA SER A 184 1.37 5.10 -1.80
C SER A 184 2.17 5.76 -2.92
N ALA A 185 2.55 7.02 -2.73
CA ALA A 185 3.41 7.74 -3.66
C ALA A 185 4.23 8.82 -2.98
N SER A 186 5.28 9.23 -3.67
CA SER A 186 6.08 10.40 -3.32
C SER A 186 6.00 11.40 -4.47
N ILE A 187 5.76 12.67 -4.15
CA ILE A 187 5.67 13.76 -5.12
C ILE A 187 6.56 14.90 -4.62
N SER A 188 7.37 15.49 -5.50
CA SER A 188 8.08 16.73 -5.19
C SER A 188 7.07 17.88 -5.12
N SER A 189 7.03 18.59 -4.00
CA SER A 189 6.17 19.74 -3.78
C SER A 189 6.53 20.90 -4.70
N PHE A 190 7.76 20.99 -5.22
CA PHE A 190 8.12 21.97 -6.23
C PHE A 190 7.28 21.84 -7.49
N ASN A 191 6.86 20.62 -7.83
CA ASN A 191 6.05 20.35 -9.01
C ASN A 191 4.55 20.51 -8.77
N SER A 192 4.11 20.86 -7.55
CA SER A 192 2.69 20.97 -7.21
C SER A 192 2.43 22.12 -6.24
N LEU A 193 1.74 23.16 -6.73
CA LEU A 193 1.30 24.31 -5.93
C LEU A 193 0.30 23.95 -4.81
N LYS A 194 -0.15 22.70 -4.71
CA LYS A 194 -1.23 22.26 -3.81
C LYS A 194 -0.77 21.37 -2.67
N CYS A 195 0.52 21.01 -2.59
CA CYS A 195 1.06 20.26 -1.46
C CYS A 195 2.30 20.92 -0.88
N ARG A 196 2.56 20.65 0.41
CA ARG A 196 3.76 21.09 1.13
C ARG A 196 4.77 19.96 1.14
N GLY A 197 6.05 20.31 0.98
CA GLY A 197 7.16 19.41 1.26
C GLY A 197 7.19 19.03 2.73
N ASN A 198 7.96 17.99 3.07
CA ASN A 198 8.10 17.50 4.43
C ASN A 198 6.79 17.09 5.12
N CYS A 199 5.77 16.77 4.32
CA CYS A 199 4.44 16.40 4.80
C CYS A 199 4.07 14.97 4.35
N ILE A 200 3.25 14.31 5.17
CA ILE A 200 2.63 13.03 4.85
C ILE A 200 1.12 13.26 4.77
N TYR A 201 0.58 13.14 3.56
CA TYR A 201 -0.84 13.15 3.28
C TYR A 201 -1.37 11.73 3.40
N PHE A 202 -2.37 11.52 4.24
CA PHE A 202 -2.92 10.20 4.48
C PHE A 202 -4.43 10.18 4.30
N ALA A 203 -4.92 9.07 3.75
CA ALA A 203 -6.33 8.82 3.54
C ALA A 203 -6.62 7.38 4.00
N ASP A 204 -7.54 7.25 4.94
CA ASP A 204 -7.94 5.96 5.47
C ASP A 204 -9.43 5.92 5.74
N TYR A 205 -9.99 4.71 5.76
CA TYR A 205 -11.36 4.50 6.19
C TYR A 205 -11.38 3.39 7.24
N PHE A 206 -11.86 3.71 8.44
CA PHE A 206 -12.08 2.73 9.48
C PHE A 206 -13.56 2.37 9.53
N LYS A 207 -13.89 1.11 9.26
CA LYS A 207 -15.23 0.54 9.49
C LYS A 207 -15.32 0.05 10.92
N ASN A 208 -16.05 0.75 11.77
CA ASN A 208 -16.44 0.27 13.08
C ASN A 208 -17.97 0.30 13.16
N PHE A 209 -18.60 -0.75 12.61
CA PHE A 209 -20.05 -0.82 12.42
C PHE A 209 -20.81 -0.33 13.68
N PRO A 210 -21.73 0.66 13.54
CA PRO A 210 -22.31 1.20 12.31
C PRO A 210 -21.58 2.44 11.72
N LEU A 211 -20.46 2.88 12.29
CA LEU A 211 -19.78 4.13 11.90
C LEU A 211 -18.63 3.88 10.91
N VAL A 212 -18.54 4.76 9.91
CA VAL A 212 -17.39 4.87 8.99
C VAL A 212 -16.66 6.16 9.34
N PHE A 213 -15.38 6.04 9.69
CA PHE A 213 -14.51 7.18 9.93
C PHE A 213 -13.59 7.35 8.74
N HIS A 214 -13.62 8.52 8.11
CA HIS A 214 -12.62 8.91 7.12
C HIS A 214 -11.53 9.70 7.82
N ASP A 215 -10.32 9.18 7.81
CA ASP A 215 -9.16 9.87 8.35
C ASP A 215 -8.35 10.42 7.17
N PHE A 216 -8.61 11.68 6.85
CA PHE A 216 -7.98 12.41 5.75
C PHE A 216 -7.33 13.68 6.29
N ALA A 217 -6.00 13.70 6.28
CA ALA A 217 -5.24 14.80 6.85
C ALA A 217 -3.84 14.89 6.24
N ALA A 218 -3.17 16.01 6.50
CA ALA A 218 -1.75 16.17 6.31
C ALA A 218 -1.05 16.13 7.68
N PHE A 219 0.01 15.34 7.80
CA PHE A 219 0.93 15.36 8.94
C PHE A 219 2.20 16.10 8.54
N ASP A 220 2.55 17.14 9.29
CA ASP A 220 3.78 17.90 9.10
C ASP A 220 4.91 17.27 9.94
N LEU A 221 6.04 16.91 9.32
CA LEU A 221 7.16 16.29 10.02
C LEU A 221 7.97 17.28 10.88
N ASP A 222 7.91 18.58 10.61
CA ASP A 222 8.69 19.59 11.33
C ASP A 222 8.15 19.82 12.75
N ASP A 223 6.84 20.00 12.88
CA ASP A 223 6.19 20.29 14.18
C ASP A 223 5.30 19.15 14.68
N THR A 224 5.19 18.04 13.92
CA THR A 224 4.36 16.87 14.22
C THR A 224 2.86 17.16 14.30
N SER A 225 2.40 18.25 13.69
CA SER A 225 0.99 18.63 13.66
C SER A 225 0.20 17.81 12.63
N ILE A 226 -1.10 17.66 12.89
CA ILE A 226 -2.06 17.04 11.97
C ILE A 226 -3.06 18.11 11.56
N GLU A 227 -3.10 18.43 10.27
CA GLU A 227 -4.07 19.32 9.66
C GLU A 227 -5.13 18.51 8.91
N HIS A 228 -6.34 18.45 9.47
CA HIS A 228 -7.47 17.80 8.80
C HIS A 228 -7.88 18.59 7.56
N LEU A 229 -7.85 17.93 6.42
CA LEU A 229 -8.16 18.55 5.14
C LEU A 229 -9.68 18.55 4.95
N HIS A 230 -10.28 19.74 4.86
CA HIS A 230 -11.72 19.90 4.72
C HIS A 230 -12.20 19.45 3.33
N TYR A 231 -13.19 18.57 3.30
CA TYR A 231 -13.95 18.27 2.09
C TYR A 231 -14.86 19.46 1.76
N GLY A 232 -14.68 20.06 0.59
CA GLY A 232 -15.67 20.98 0.03
C GLY A 232 -16.98 20.22 -0.21
N ARG A 233 -18.00 20.51 0.61
CA ARG A 233 -19.37 19.94 0.65
C ARG A 233 -19.52 18.51 1.18
N GLY A 234 -20.31 18.42 2.25
CA GLY A 234 -21.27 17.33 2.46
C GLY A 234 -20.80 16.24 3.42
N VAL A 235 -21.30 16.31 4.65
CA VAL A 235 -21.68 15.11 5.40
C VAL A 235 -22.56 14.27 4.48
N LEU A 236 -22.07 13.11 4.01
CA LEU A 236 -22.92 12.08 3.44
C LEU A 236 -23.60 11.38 4.62
N ASP A 237 -24.72 11.96 5.04
CA ASP A 237 -25.71 11.28 5.86
C ASP A 237 -26.47 10.32 4.94
N ILE A 238 -26.39 9.04 5.29
CA ILE A 238 -27.14 7.85 4.87
C ILE A 238 -28.06 7.99 3.64
N GLY A 239 -27.71 7.31 2.55
CA GLY A 239 -28.68 6.94 1.52
C GLY A 239 -28.09 6.82 0.11
N THR A 240 -27.92 5.58 -0.35
CA THR A 240 -27.77 5.20 -1.77
C THR A 240 -26.52 5.69 -2.51
N SER A 241 -25.49 4.86 -2.58
CA SER A 241 -24.89 4.42 -3.86
C SER A 241 -23.74 3.45 -3.60
N PHE A 242 -23.68 2.41 -4.43
CA PHE A 242 -22.85 1.21 -4.31
C PHE A 242 -21.36 1.41 -4.63
N LEU A 243 -20.76 2.54 -4.25
CA LEU A 243 -19.32 2.74 -4.35
C LEU A 243 -18.69 2.59 -2.95
N GLN A 244 -18.68 1.34 -2.46
CA GLN A 244 -17.86 0.90 -1.32
C GLN A 244 -16.37 0.82 -1.70
N GLY A 245 -15.81 1.90 -2.24
CA GLY A 245 -14.43 1.97 -2.67
C GLY A 245 -13.52 2.51 -1.57
N GLU A 246 -12.38 1.85 -1.36
CA GLU A 246 -11.29 2.34 -0.53
C GLU A 246 -10.72 3.65 -1.13
N ALA A 247 -10.10 4.49 -0.31
CA ALA A 247 -9.54 5.76 -0.80
C ALA A 247 -8.45 5.48 -1.85
N VAL A 248 -8.73 5.86 -3.10
CA VAL A 248 -7.76 5.81 -4.21
C VAL A 248 -7.22 7.22 -4.40
N TRP A 249 -5.93 7.40 -4.17
CA TRP A 249 -5.25 8.62 -4.57
C TRP A 249 -5.18 8.67 -6.10
N VAL A 250 -5.70 9.73 -6.69
CA VAL A 250 -5.45 10.06 -8.10
C VAL A 250 -4.28 11.02 -8.10
N THR A 251 -3.15 10.61 -8.66
CA THR A 251 -2.07 11.55 -8.96
C THR A 251 -2.61 12.58 -9.94
N PRO A 252 -2.62 13.88 -9.61
CA PRO A 252 -2.99 14.87 -10.58
C PRO A 252 -2.00 14.78 -11.74
N SER A 253 -2.51 14.56 -12.94
CA SER A 253 -1.73 14.77 -14.16
C SER A 253 -1.31 16.24 -14.17
N LEU A 254 0.00 16.47 -14.18
CA LEU A 254 0.56 17.78 -14.49
C LEU A 254 0.35 18.00 -15.99
N SER A 255 -0.87 18.42 -16.36
CA SER A 255 -1.16 19.00 -17.67
C SER A 255 -0.89 20.50 -17.63
#